data_AF-L8JEI3-F1
#
_entry.id   AF-L8JEI3-F1
#
_cell.length_a   1.000
_cell.length_b   1.000
_cell.length_c   1.000
_cell.angle_alpha   90.00
_cell.angle_beta   90.00
_cell.angle_gamma   90.00
#
_symmetry.space_group_name_H-M   'P 1'
#
loop_
_entity.id
_entity.type
_entity.pdbx_description
1 polymer ?
#
loop_
_entity_poly.entity_id
_entity_poly.type
_entity_poly.pdbx_seq_one_letter_code
_entity_poly.pdbx_strand_id
1 'polypeptide(L)'
;MWKFNPTSYNQLINVHTQQIKRIKSTESDILTILKQHEGNYVSKENLLSQVWGERVVSEANLTQSISQLRLVLGDSGKEQKIIKTKPKEGYMLLPGHIAFQDDLKRKAQTTQVKPSQEDEPAKLNKKQKISAGLSSSTKLKDWIYGTVFIIATLNIFYTFDIIYNVNNPPEYKQVKINNNNITFILDHTEASNDLYQYLNNKLPKNIHNLFISKNPDSFYVSCIFTTSQLNEKDITNLSFTSEYQFDYILERIVEKCS
;
A
#
# COMPACT_ATOMS: atom_id res chain seq x y z
N MET A 1 5.86 -1.72 -19.94
CA MET A 1 5.13 -0.61 -19.31
C MET A 1 4.44 -1.10 -18.05
N TRP A 2 4.54 -0.37 -16.94
CA TRP A 2 3.92 -0.71 -15.65
C TRP A 2 2.72 0.21 -15.36
N LYS A 3 1.64 -0.35 -14.82
CA LYS A 3 0.54 0.38 -14.20
C LYS A 3 0.76 0.42 -12.69
N PHE A 4 0.72 1.61 -12.11
CA PHE A 4 0.99 1.85 -10.70
C PHE A 4 -0.24 2.41 -9.99
N ASN A 5 -0.64 1.80 -8.88
CA ASN A 5 -1.67 2.30 -7.99
C ASN A 5 -1.14 2.32 -6.53
N PRO A 6 -0.88 3.49 -5.94
CA PRO A 6 -0.32 3.58 -4.59
C PRO A 6 -1.27 3.07 -3.49
N THR A 7 -2.59 3.13 -3.71
CA THR A 7 -3.63 2.76 -2.74
C THR A 7 -4.03 1.28 -2.82
N SER A 8 -3.65 0.59 -3.89
CA SER A 8 -3.94 -0.84 -4.08
C SER A 8 -3.00 -1.72 -3.25
N TYR A 9 -3.48 -2.87 -2.78
CA TYR A 9 -2.61 -3.91 -2.18
C TYR A 9 -1.58 -4.46 -3.19
N ASN A 10 -2.01 -4.58 -4.44
CA ASN A 10 -1.19 -4.95 -5.59
C ASN A 10 -0.84 -3.68 -6.36
N GLN A 11 0.29 -3.08 -6.03
CA GLN A 11 0.62 -1.72 -6.46
C GLN A 11 1.15 -1.62 -7.88
N LEU A 12 1.80 -2.67 -8.42
CA LEU A 12 2.38 -2.67 -9.77
C LEU A 12 1.82 -3.82 -10.62
N ILE A 13 1.32 -3.49 -11.82
CA ILE A 13 0.83 -4.45 -12.82
C ILE A 13 1.56 -4.21 -14.14
N ASN A 14 2.27 -5.20 -14.66
CA ASN A 14 2.90 -5.10 -15.96
C ASN A 14 1.85 -5.26 -17.07
N VAL A 15 1.80 -4.30 -18.00
CA VAL A 15 0.78 -4.26 -19.07
C VAL A 15 0.89 -5.43 -20.04
N HIS A 16 2.10 -5.93 -20.29
CA HIS A 16 2.33 -6.98 -21.30
C HIS A 16 2.33 -8.38 -20.69
N THR A 17 2.97 -8.54 -19.53
CA THR A 17 3.12 -9.86 -18.91
C THR A 17 2.02 -10.20 -17.91
N GLN A 18 1.12 -9.26 -17.60
CA GLN A 18 0.13 -9.36 -16.51
C GLN A 18 0.76 -9.67 -15.14
N GLN A 19 2.07 -9.49 -15.02
CA GLN A 19 2.79 -9.75 -13.78
C GLN A 19 2.40 -8.70 -12.74
N ILE A 20 2.00 -9.18 -11.56
CA ILE A 20 1.66 -8.35 -10.42
C ILE A 20 2.86 -8.36 -9.47
N LYS A 21 3.28 -7.17 -9.03
CA LYS A 21 4.33 -7.02 -8.02
C LYS A 21 3.88 -6.09 -6.91
N ARG A 22 4.29 -6.44 -5.69
CA ARG A 22 4.14 -5.62 -4.50
C ARG A 22 5.46 -4.90 -4.21
N ILE A 23 5.36 -3.69 -3.69
CA ILE A 23 6.50 -2.90 -3.21
C ILE A 23 6.25 -2.49 -1.75
N LYS A 24 7.31 -2.11 -1.04
CA LYS A 24 7.18 -1.60 0.33
C LYS A 24 6.55 -0.21 0.32
N SER A 25 6.00 0.22 1.45
CA SER A 25 5.39 1.56 1.59
C SER A 25 6.35 2.66 1.16
N THR A 26 7.58 2.66 1.68
CA THR A 26 8.59 3.69 1.35
C THR A 26 8.95 3.71 -0.14
N GLU A 27 9.02 2.55 -0.78
CA GLU A 27 9.28 2.42 -2.21
C GLU A 27 8.10 2.95 -3.04
N SER A 28 6.87 2.69 -2.61
CA SER A 28 5.64 3.25 -3.20
C SER A 28 5.61 4.77 -3.09
N ASP A 29 5.97 5.33 -1.93
CA ASP A 29 5.98 6.77 -1.71
C ASP A 29 7.05 7.45 -2.60
N ILE A 30 8.26 6.88 -2.66
CA ILE A 30 9.32 7.34 -3.58
C ILE A 30 8.82 7.29 -5.02
N LEU A 31 8.22 6.18 -5.45
CA LEU A 31 7.75 6.01 -6.82
C LEU A 31 6.65 7.01 -7.17
N THR A 32 5.77 7.31 -6.21
CA THR A 32 4.72 8.33 -6.34
C THR A 32 5.34 9.71 -6.57
N ILE A 33 6.31 10.11 -5.76
CA ILE A 33 7.00 11.41 -5.89
C ILE A 33 7.73 11.48 -7.24
N LEU A 34 8.51 10.45 -7.59
CA LEU A 34 9.23 10.41 -8.86
C LEU A 34 8.28 10.43 -10.07
N LYS A 35 7.09 9.83 -9.95
CA LYS A 35 6.08 9.85 -11.01
C LYS A 35 5.38 11.21 -11.12
N GLN A 36 5.14 11.89 -10.00
CA GLN A 36 4.63 13.27 -10.00
C GLN A 36 5.61 14.25 -10.67
N HIS A 37 6.91 14.00 -10.50
CA HIS A 37 8.00 14.76 -11.11
C HIS A 37 8.61 14.05 -12.34
N GLU A 38 7.83 13.25 -13.07
CA GLU A 38 8.34 12.45 -14.20
C GLU A 38 9.12 13.31 -15.21
N GLY A 39 10.29 12.83 -15.63
CA GLY A 39 11.19 13.57 -16.51
C GLY A 39 12.03 14.66 -15.84
N ASN A 40 11.88 14.90 -14.54
CA ASN A 40 12.69 15.85 -13.77
C ASN A 40 13.48 15.14 -12.66
N TYR A 41 14.65 15.69 -12.31
CA TYR A 41 15.42 15.21 -11.17
C TYR A 41 14.80 15.67 -9.86
N VAL A 42 14.64 14.72 -8.93
CA VAL A 42 14.27 14.97 -7.54
C VAL A 42 15.50 14.73 -6.68
N SER A 43 15.88 15.76 -5.91
CA SER A 43 17.03 15.72 -4.99
C SER A 43 16.85 14.67 -3.90
N LYS A 44 17.97 14.12 -3.42
CA LYS A 44 17.95 13.11 -2.35
C LYS A 44 17.32 13.64 -1.06
N GLU A 45 17.62 14.88 -0.71
CA GLU A 45 17.15 15.57 0.49
C GLU A 45 15.63 15.68 0.46
N ASN A 46 15.07 16.08 -0.68
CA ASN A 46 13.62 16.18 -0.88
C ASN A 46 12.93 14.80 -0.80
N LEU A 47 13.53 13.76 -1.38
CA LEU A 47 13.00 12.39 -1.25
C LEU A 47 13.06 11.90 0.20
N LEU A 48 14.15 12.16 0.90
CA LEU A 48 14.31 11.81 2.32
C LEU A 48 13.26 12.52 3.17
N SER A 49 13.07 13.83 3.00
CA SER A 49 12.13 14.62 3.79
C SER A 49 10.67 14.25 3.50
N GLN A 50 10.30 14.03 2.23
CA GLN A 50 8.89 13.74 1.89
C GLN A 50 8.47 12.32 2.29
N VAL A 51 9.38 11.33 2.20
CA VAL A 51 9.04 9.92 2.45
C VAL A 51 9.16 9.57 3.94
N TRP A 52 10.16 10.11 4.64
CA TRP A 52 10.42 9.80 6.04
C TRP A 52 10.00 10.90 7.03
N GLY A 53 9.61 12.08 6.53
CA GLY A 53 9.14 13.19 7.37
C GLY A 53 10.20 13.62 8.38
N GLU A 54 9.85 13.60 9.66
CA GLU A 54 10.75 13.93 10.76
C GLU A 54 11.71 12.80 11.16
N ARG A 55 11.58 11.60 10.57
CA ARG A 55 12.47 10.48 10.90
C ARG A 55 13.83 10.69 10.24
N VAL A 56 14.88 10.76 11.07
CA VAL A 56 16.26 10.81 10.60
C VAL A 56 16.65 9.43 10.06
N VAL A 57 16.79 9.32 8.73
CA VAL A 57 17.28 8.12 8.06
C VAL A 57 18.50 8.45 7.20
N SER A 58 19.40 7.48 7.05
CA SER A 58 20.62 7.66 6.26
C SER A 58 20.35 7.65 4.75
N GLU A 59 21.22 8.28 3.97
CA GLU A 59 21.20 8.16 2.50
C GLU A 59 21.31 6.71 2.00
N ALA A 60 21.88 5.80 2.81
CA ALA A 60 21.96 4.39 2.48
C ALA A 60 20.57 3.75 2.38
N ASN A 61 19.62 4.18 3.23
CA ASN A 61 18.23 3.71 3.18
C ASN A 61 17.56 4.12 1.87
N LEU A 62 17.73 5.38 1.44
CA LEU A 62 17.21 5.85 0.14
C LEU A 62 17.83 5.05 -1.02
N THR A 63 19.14 4.83 -0.98
CA THR A 63 19.87 4.09 -2.01
C THR A 63 19.40 2.63 -2.09
N GLN A 64 19.13 2.00 -0.94
CA GLN A 64 18.57 0.66 -0.86
C GLN A 64 17.15 0.62 -1.46
N SER A 65 16.26 1.55 -1.09
CA SER A 65 14.91 1.62 -1.65
C SER A 65 14.89 1.85 -3.16
N ILE A 66 15.76 2.72 -3.69
CA ILE A 66 15.91 2.90 -5.14
C ILE A 66 16.41 1.63 -5.83
N SER A 67 17.34 0.91 -5.19
CA SER A 67 17.85 -0.35 -5.73
C SER A 67 16.75 -1.42 -5.79
N GLN A 68 15.90 -1.51 -4.76
CA GLN A 68 14.75 -2.41 -4.76
C GLN A 68 13.72 -2.02 -5.81
N LEU A 69 13.39 -0.72 -5.94
CA LEU A 69 12.51 -0.24 -6.99
C LEU A 69 13.00 -0.63 -8.38
N ARG A 70 14.30 -0.49 -8.66
CA ARG A 70 14.89 -0.92 -9.94
C ARG A 70 14.67 -2.41 -10.18
N LEU A 71 14.98 -3.27 -9.21
CA LEU A 71 14.78 -4.72 -9.32
C LEU A 71 13.32 -5.07 -9.62
N VAL A 72 12.37 -4.45 -8.91
CA VAL A 72 10.94 -4.70 -9.10
C VAL A 72 10.48 -4.25 -10.49
N LEU A 73 10.95 -3.09 -10.96
CA LEU A 73 10.59 -2.55 -12.28
C LEU A 73 11.29 -3.27 -13.44
N GLY A 74 12.25 -4.15 -13.17
CA GLY A 74 13.08 -4.82 -14.19
C GLY A 74 14.18 -3.92 -14.74
N ASP A 75 14.60 -2.92 -13.97
CA ASP A 75 15.72 -2.03 -14.25
C ASP A 75 16.98 -2.47 -13.47
N SER A 76 18.15 -2.00 -13.88
CA SER A 76 19.40 -2.24 -13.17
C SER A 76 20.17 -0.95 -12.97
N GLY A 77 21.02 -0.91 -11.93
CA GLY A 77 21.88 0.27 -11.68
C GLY A 77 22.88 0.58 -12.81
N LYS A 78 23.15 -0.38 -13.70
CA LYS A 78 24.03 -0.21 -14.86
C LYS A 78 23.28 0.34 -16.07
N GLU A 79 22.10 -0.21 -16.35
CA GLU A 79 21.31 0.18 -17.54
C GLU A 79 20.47 1.43 -17.31
N GLN A 80 19.96 1.63 -16.09
CA GLN A 80 19.17 2.80 -15.66
C GLN A 80 18.10 3.24 -16.67
N LYS A 81 17.38 2.25 -17.22
CA LYS A 81 16.38 2.46 -18.28
C LYS A 81 15.08 3.07 -17.75
N ILE A 82 14.82 2.95 -16.45
CA ILE A 82 13.58 3.44 -15.83
C ILE A 82 13.90 4.53 -14.81
N ILE A 83 14.80 4.27 -13.87
CA ILE A 83 15.21 5.25 -12.84
C ILE A 83 16.67 5.64 -13.08
N LYS A 84 16.88 6.90 -13.48
CA LYS A 84 18.21 7.47 -13.73
C LYS A 84 18.76 8.14 -12.49
N THR A 85 20.04 7.91 -12.20
CA THR A 85 20.76 8.61 -11.12
C THR A 85 21.68 9.65 -11.73
N LYS A 86 21.67 10.85 -11.15
CA LYS A 86 22.70 11.86 -11.39
C LYS A 86 23.37 12.19 -10.06
N PRO A 87 24.69 11.97 -9.92
CA PRO A 87 25.40 12.33 -8.70
C PRO A 87 25.12 13.78 -8.32
N LYS A 88 24.87 14.03 -7.02
CA LYS A 88 24.53 15.34 -6.43
C LYS A 88 23.17 15.96 -6.82
N GLU A 89 22.52 15.49 -7.88
CA GLU A 89 21.18 15.97 -8.27
C GLU A 89 20.05 15.03 -7.87
N GLY A 90 20.36 13.74 -7.63
CA GLY A 90 19.39 12.77 -7.14
C GLY A 90 18.89 11.82 -8.22
N TYR A 91 17.58 11.62 -8.28
CA TYR A 91 16.94 10.56 -9.06
C TYR A 91 15.85 11.11 -9.98
N MET A 92 15.69 10.48 -11.14
CA MET A 92 14.67 10.84 -12.12
C MET A 92 14.00 9.59 -12.66
N LEU A 93 12.67 9.62 -12.75
CA LEU A 93 11.91 8.62 -13.50
C LEU A 93 11.86 9.02 -14.97
N LEU A 94 12.29 8.13 -15.85
CA LEU A 94 12.24 8.35 -17.30
C LEU A 94 10.78 8.21 -17.80
N PRO A 95 10.30 9.15 -18.64
CA PRO A 95 8.94 9.13 -19.14
C PRO A 95 8.55 7.83 -19.84
N GLY A 96 7.27 7.46 -19.75
CA GLY A 96 6.67 6.39 -20.57
C GLY A 96 6.86 4.96 -20.04
N HIS A 97 7.55 4.78 -18.92
CA HIS A 97 7.77 3.45 -18.32
C HIS A 97 6.67 3.06 -17.33
N ILE A 98 6.08 4.04 -16.65
CA ILE A 98 5.09 3.87 -15.58
C ILE A 98 3.90 4.78 -15.87
N ALA A 99 2.70 4.22 -15.86
CA ALA A 99 1.44 4.97 -15.88
C ALA A 99 0.74 4.82 -14.54
N PHE A 100 0.11 5.88 -14.03
CA PHE A 100 -0.85 5.69 -12.96
C PHE A 100 -2.01 4.83 -13.51
N GLN A 101 -2.48 3.89 -12.71
CA GLN A 101 -3.75 3.24 -12.99
C GLN A 101 -4.83 4.25 -12.65
N ASP A 102 -5.12 5.14 -13.59
CA ASP A 102 -6.26 6.05 -13.45
C ASP A 102 -7.52 5.19 -13.33
N ASP A 103 -8.32 5.47 -12.31
CA ASP A 103 -9.70 4.98 -12.15
C ASP A 103 -10.60 5.57 -13.25
N LEU A 104 -10.32 5.26 -14.52
CA LEU A 104 -11.10 5.68 -15.69
C LEU A 104 -12.45 4.95 -15.81
N LYS A 105 -13.09 4.59 -14.69
CA LYS A 105 -14.54 4.37 -14.66
C LYS A 105 -15.34 5.66 -14.45
N ARG A 106 -14.71 6.80 -14.13
CA ARG A 106 -15.43 8.08 -13.92
C ARG A 106 -15.54 9.00 -15.17
N LYS A 107 -14.94 8.66 -16.31
CA LYS A 107 -14.97 9.51 -17.53
C LYS A 107 -15.66 8.93 -18.77
N ALA A 108 -16.34 7.78 -18.64
CA ALA A 108 -17.08 7.14 -19.74
C ALA A 108 -18.55 7.60 -19.87
N GLN A 109 -18.88 8.84 -19.45
CA GLN A 109 -20.24 9.36 -19.60
C GLN A 109 -20.28 10.86 -19.91
N THR A 110 -19.34 11.38 -20.70
CA THR A 110 -19.55 12.66 -21.40
C THR A 110 -18.62 12.73 -22.60
N THR A 111 -19.10 12.29 -23.77
CA THR A 111 -18.84 12.89 -25.11
C THR A 111 -19.66 12.09 -26.12
N GLN A 112 -20.81 12.61 -26.54
CA GLN A 112 -21.39 12.32 -27.84
C GLN A 112 -21.20 13.55 -28.74
N VAL A 113 -20.63 13.33 -29.92
CA VAL A 113 -20.53 14.23 -31.09
C VAL A 113 -20.89 13.28 -32.26
N LYS A 114 -21.79 13.50 -33.23
CA LYS A 114 -22.35 14.60 -34.07
C LYS A 114 -23.57 13.98 -34.85
N PRO A 115 -24.28 14.57 -35.85
CA PRO A 115 -24.09 15.86 -36.53
C PRO A 115 -25.33 16.77 -36.75
N SER A 116 -24.98 18.00 -37.14
CA SER A 116 -25.77 19.20 -37.44
C SER A 116 -26.48 19.19 -38.81
N GLN A 117 -27.62 19.90 -38.92
CA GLN A 117 -28.06 20.61 -40.13
C GLN A 117 -28.79 21.92 -39.78
N GLU A 118 -28.35 23.02 -40.38
CA GLU A 118 -29.04 24.30 -40.56
C GLU A 118 -30.16 24.15 -41.60
N ASP A 119 -31.27 24.87 -41.44
CA ASP A 119 -31.94 25.67 -42.48
C ASP A 119 -33.24 26.30 -41.92
N GLU A 120 -33.31 27.64 -41.93
CA GLU A 120 -34.54 28.44 -41.82
C GLU A 120 -34.89 28.98 -43.23
N PRO A 121 -36.16 29.12 -43.64
CA PRO A 121 -36.85 30.40 -43.34
C PRO A 121 -38.40 30.37 -43.19
N ALA A 122 -38.89 31.37 -42.43
CA ALA A 122 -40.07 32.22 -42.65
C ALA A 122 -41.55 31.73 -42.52
N LYS A 123 -42.20 32.27 -41.46
CA LYS A 123 -43.54 32.92 -41.33
C LYS A 123 -44.83 32.21 -41.80
N LEU A 124 -45.81 32.00 -40.89
CA LEU A 124 -47.01 32.87 -40.70
C LEU A 124 -47.95 32.36 -39.57
N ASN A 125 -48.38 33.31 -38.73
CA ASN A 125 -49.41 33.31 -37.67
C ASN A 125 -50.48 32.21 -37.58
N LYS A 126 -50.73 31.74 -36.35
CA LYS A 126 -52.10 31.69 -35.79
C LYS A 126 -52.11 31.91 -34.27
N LYS A 127 -52.82 32.97 -33.85
CA LYS A 127 -53.18 33.29 -32.46
C LYS A 127 -53.72 32.07 -31.73
N GLN A 128 -53.09 31.66 -30.64
CA GLN A 128 -53.74 30.91 -29.58
C GLN A 128 -53.19 31.32 -28.21
N LYS A 129 -54.13 31.58 -27.30
CA LYS A 129 -53.99 32.17 -25.96
C LYS A 129 -52.83 31.58 -25.16
N ILE A 130 -51.88 32.40 -24.75
CA ILE A 130 -50.96 32.07 -23.64
C ILE A 130 -51.72 32.36 -22.35
N SER A 131 -52.42 31.35 -21.83
CA SER A 131 -52.71 31.27 -20.40
C SER A 131 -51.41 30.86 -19.70
N ALA A 132 -50.97 31.70 -18.76
CA ALA A 132 -49.94 31.35 -17.80
C ALA A 132 -50.26 29.99 -17.15
N GLY A 133 -49.35 29.03 -17.32
CA GLY A 133 -49.45 27.70 -16.75
C GLY A 133 -48.06 27.23 -16.36
N LEU A 134 -47.58 27.73 -15.22
CA LEU A 134 -46.41 27.21 -14.53
C LEU A 134 -46.77 25.79 -14.04
N SER A 135 -46.56 24.79 -14.89
CA SER A 135 -46.84 23.39 -14.59
C SER A 135 -45.83 22.87 -13.57
N SER A 136 -46.27 22.87 -12.32
CA SER A 136 -45.59 22.36 -11.13
C SER A 136 -45.20 20.88 -11.29
N SER A 137 -43.93 20.64 -11.60
CA SER A 137 -43.31 19.32 -11.64
C SER A 137 -43.12 18.74 -10.23
N THR A 138 -44.15 18.09 -9.70
CA THR A 138 -44.08 17.32 -8.43
C THR A 138 -43.14 16.12 -8.56
N LYS A 139 -43.14 15.44 -9.71
CA LYS A 139 -42.34 14.22 -9.94
C LYS A 139 -40.82 14.40 -9.86
N LEU A 140 -40.30 15.60 -10.16
CA LEU A 140 -38.85 15.85 -10.10
C LEU A 140 -38.36 16.03 -8.66
N LYS A 141 -39.18 16.66 -7.81
CA LYS A 141 -38.87 16.84 -6.39
C LYS A 141 -38.86 15.49 -5.67
N ASP A 142 -39.82 14.62 -5.99
CA ASP A 142 -39.88 13.26 -5.43
C ASP A 142 -38.65 12.42 -5.80
N TRP A 143 -38.15 12.55 -7.03
CA TRP A 143 -36.93 11.85 -7.45
C TRP A 143 -35.67 12.38 -6.75
N ILE A 144 -35.57 13.70 -6.54
CA ILE A 144 -34.48 14.34 -5.80
C ILE A 144 -34.49 13.90 -4.33
N TYR A 145 -35.65 13.90 -3.68
CA TYR A 145 -35.76 13.43 -2.29
C TYR A 145 -35.40 11.95 -2.17
N GLY A 146 -35.81 11.12 -3.13
CA GLY A 146 -35.42 9.71 -3.17
C GLY A 146 -33.91 9.52 -3.29
N THR A 147 -33.23 10.27 -4.16
CA THR A 147 -31.77 10.18 -4.32
C THR A 147 -31.01 10.69 -3.10
N VAL A 148 -31.44 11.82 -2.52
CA VAL A 148 -30.85 12.35 -1.28
C VAL A 148 -31.03 11.37 -0.12
N PHE A 149 -32.19 10.73 -0.01
CA PHE A 149 -32.45 9.73 1.03
C PHE A 149 -31.53 8.52 0.90
N ILE A 150 -31.33 8.00 -0.32
CA ILE A 150 -30.40 6.88 -0.57
C ILE A 150 -28.96 7.26 -0.22
N ILE A 151 -28.53 8.47 -0.59
CA ILE A 151 -27.18 8.95 -0.24
C ILE A 151 -27.04 9.08 1.27
N ALA A 152 -28.05 9.63 1.96
CA ALA A 152 -28.03 9.78 3.41
C ALA A 152 -27.98 8.42 4.12
N THR A 153 -28.75 7.43 3.69
CA THR A 153 -28.72 6.09 4.29
C THR A 153 -27.40 5.37 4.06
N LEU A 154 -26.80 5.51 2.87
CA LEU A 154 -25.47 4.97 2.59
C LEU A 154 -24.39 5.64 3.46
N ASN A 155 -24.46 6.96 3.65
CA ASN A 155 -23.54 7.67 4.54
C ASN A 155 -23.73 7.23 6.00
N ILE A 156 -24.97 7.11 6.47
CA ILE A 156 -25.26 6.63 7.82
C ILE A 156 -24.72 5.21 8.01
N PHE A 157 -24.98 4.30 7.07
CA PHE A 157 -24.46 2.92 7.12
C PHE A 157 -22.93 2.90 7.13
N TYR A 158 -22.29 3.70 6.29
CA TYR A 158 -20.82 3.80 6.24
C TYR A 158 -20.23 4.35 7.54
N THR A 159 -20.83 5.41 8.11
CA THR A 159 -20.38 5.96 9.40
C THR A 159 -20.62 4.99 10.55
N PHE A 160 -21.72 4.25 10.54
CA PHE A 160 -22.02 3.24 11.53
C PHE A 160 -20.98 2.12 11.48
N ASP A 161 -20.62 1.64 10.29
CA ASP A 161 -19.57 0.62 10.12
C ASP A 161 -18.20 1.11 10.63
N ILE A 162 -17.81 2.35 10.29
CA ILE A 162 -16.57 2.94 10.83
C ILE A 162 -16.62 3.03 12.36
N ILE A 163 -17.68 3.61 12.93
CA ILE A 163 -17.82 3.78 14.39
C ILE A 163 -17.84 2.42 15.08
N TYR A 164 -18.53 1.43 14.51
CA TYR A 164 -18.59 0.07 15.04
C TYR A 164 -17.20 -0.58 15.05
N ASN A 165 -16.44 -0.49 13.96
CA ASN A 165 -15.10 -1.06 13.83
C ASN A 165 -14.05 -0.31 14.67
N VAL A 166 -14.23 1.00 14.90
CA VAL A 166 -13.38 1.79 15.81
C VAL A 166 -13.63 1.41 17.27
N ASN A 167 -14.90 1.20 17.65
CA ASN A 167 -15.26 0.82 19.02
C ASN A 167 -15.00 -0.67 19.30
N ASN A 168 -15.04 -1.51 18.27
CA ASN A 168 -14.76 -2.94 18.33
C ASN A 168 -13.65 -3.27 17.33
N PRO A 169 -12.38 -2.91 17.62
CA PRO A 169 -11.28 -3.31 16.76
C PRO A 169 -11.25 -4.84 16.65
N PRO A 170 -10.90 -5.40 15.48
CA PRO A 170 -10.75 -6.85 15.35
C PRO A 170 -9.76 -7.34 16.40
N GLU A 171 -10.22 -8.21 17.29
CA GLU A 171 -9.38 -8.83 18.31
C GLU A 171 -8.39 -9.74 17.59
N TYR A 172 -7.18 -9.22 17.33
CA TYR A 172 -6.08 -10.02 16.82
C TYR A 172 -5.63 -10.94 17.95
N LYS A 173 -6.31 -12.07 18.09
CA LYS A 173 -5.93 -13.10 19.05
C LYS A 173 -4.46 -13.45 18.73
N GLN A 174 -3.57 -13.40 19.71
CA GLN A 174 -2.22 -13.93 19.54
C GLN A 174 -2.19 -15.28 20.23
N VAL A 175 -1.60 -16.29 19.60
CA VAL A 175 -1.44 -17.58 20.26
C VAL A 175 -0.23 -17.46 21.18
N LYS A 176 -0.49 -17.37 22.49
CA LYS A 176 0.54 -17.35 23.51
C LYS A 176 0.76 -18.77 24.03
N ILE A 177 1.96 -19.29 23.81
CA ILE A 177 2.36 -20.63 24.24
C ILE A 177 3.53 -20.49 25.19
N ASN A 178 3.43 -21.03 26.40
CA ASN A 178 4.55 -21.06 27.34
C ASN A 178 5.17 -22.46 27.34
N ASN A 179 6.44 -22.57 26.98
CA ASN A 179 7.18 -23.82 27.07
C ASN A 179 8.65 -23.58 27.47
N ASN A 180 9.20 -24.42 28.35
CA ASN A 180 10.58 -24.33 28.85
C ASN A 180 10.97 -22.94 29.39
N ASN A 181 10.06 -22.26 30.08
CA ASN A 181 10.21 -20.86 30.55
C ASN A 181 10.34 -19.81 29.42
N ILE A 182 10.07 -20.20 28.18
CA ILE A 182 9.99 -19.29 27.03
C ILE A 182 8.52 -19.06 26.68
N THR A 183 8.11 -17.80 26.63
CA THR A 183 6.79 -17.40 26.14
C THR A 183 6.85 -17.12 24.64
N PHE A 184 6.30 -18.02 23.85
CA PHE A 184 6.11 -17.86 22.41
C PHE A 184 4.83 -17.10 22.13
N ILE A 185 4.90 -16.14 21.22
CA ILE A 185 3.78 -15.29 20.80
C ILE A 185 3.70 -15.38 19.29
N LEU A 186 2.71 -16.13 18.80
CA LEU A 186 2.55 -16.43 17.38
C LEU A 186 1.37 -15.66 16.79
N ASP A 187 1.47 -15.31 15.51
CA ASP A 187 0.28 -15.04 14.71
C ASP A 187 -0.54 -16.31 14.42
N HIS A 188 -1.78 -16.14 13.96
CA HIS A 188 -2.67 -17.25 13.60
C HIS A 188 -2.31 -17.93 12.27
N THR A 189 -1.04 -17.92 11.86
CA THR A 189 -0.63 -18.60 10.64
C THR A 189 -0.04 -19.98 10.93
N GLU A 190 -0.37 -20.95 10.08
CA GLU A 190 0.17 -22.32 10.17
C GLU A 190 1.69 -22.33 10.09
N ALA A 191 2.27 -21.49 9.23
CA ALA A 191 3.71 -21.35 9.08
C ALA A 191 4.44 -20.85 10.34
N SER A 192 3.83 -19.94 11.12
CA SER A 192 4.40 -19.53 12.41
C SER A 192 4.34 -20.64 13.44
N ASN A 193 3.28 -21.46 13.41
CA ASN A 193 3.17 -22.65 14.25
C ASN A 193 4.23 -23.71 13.87
N ASP A 194 4.50 -23.94 12.58
CA ASP A 194 5.53 -24.87 12.13
C ASP A 194 6.93 -24.44 12.58
N LEU A 195 7.24 -23.15 12.45
CA LEU A 195 8.51 -22.60 12.92
C LEU A 195 8.61 -22.71 14.45
N TYR A 196 7.53 -22.42 15.18
CA TYR A 196 7.49 -22.66 16.63
C TYR A 196 7.82 -24.12 16.98
N GLN A 197 7.16 -25.09 16.36
CA GLN A 197 7.39 -26.51 16.64
C GLN A 197 8.85 -26.91 16.38
N TYR A 198 9.46 -26.34 15.34
CA TYR A 198 10.85 -26.59 15.03
C TYR A 198 11.82 -25.98 16.06
N LEU A 199 11.57 -24.74 16.50
CA LEU A 199 12.41 -24.02 17.47
C LEU A 199 12.21 -24.54 18.90
N ASN A 200 11.04 -25.12 19.17
CA ASN A 200 10.68 -25.61 20.47
C ASN A 200 11.73 -26.62 20.98
N ASN A 201 12.24 -26.41 22.19
CA ASN A 201 13.34 -27.18 22.81
C ASN A 201 14.75 -27.00 22.23
N LYS A 202 14.97 -26.17 21.21
CA LYS A 202 16.30 -25.90 20.63
C LYS A 202 16.90 -24.55 21.01
N LEU A 203 16.13 -23.70 21.68
CA LEU A 203 16.54 -22.36 22.07
C LEU A 203 17.31 -22.34 23.40
N PRO A 204 18.26 -21.41 23.57
CA PRO A 204 19.01 -21.26 24.81
C PRO A 204 18.13 -20.69 25.94
N LYS A 205 18.50 -21.00 27.18
CA LYS A 205 17.71 -20.68 28.40
C LYS A 205 17.68 -19.19 28.77
N ASN A 206 18.50 -18.37 28.14
CA ASN A 206 18.56 -16.92 28.38
C ASN A 206 17.45 -16.16 27.64
N ILE A 207 16.74 -16.82 26.70
CA ILE A 207 15.59 -16.25 25.98
C ILE A 207 14.32 -16.47 26.80
N HIS A 208 13.57 -15.41 27.06
CA HIS A 208 12.34 -15.45 27.86
C HIS A 208 11.07 -15.30 27.02
N ASN A 209 11.13 -14.49 25.96
CA ASN A 209 10.00 -14.29 25.06
C ASN A 209 10.47 -14.36 23.62
N LEU A 210 9.67 -15.02 22.79
CA LEU A 210 9.90 -15.08 21.36
C LEU A 210 8.60 -14.80 20.60
N PHE A 211 8.60 -13.71 19.84
CA PHE A 211 7.50 -13.37 18.94
C PHE A 211 7.82 -13.90 17.55
N ILE A 212 6.87 -14.57 16.93
CA ILE A 212 7.01 -15.11 15.56
C ILE A 212 5.79 -14.66 14.76
N SER A 213 6.04 -14.03 13.62
CA SER A 213 5.00 -13.71 12.65
C SER A 213 5.47 -14.00 11.23
N LYS A 214 4.55 -14.45 10.37
CA LYS A 214 4.80 -14.77 8.97
C LYS A 214 3.93 -13.90 8.07
N ASN A 215 4.60 -13.13 7.22
CA ASN A 215 4.00 -12.53 6.03
C ASN A 215 4.31 -13.39 4.79
N PRO A 216 3.61 -13.23 3.65
CA PRO A 216 3.84 -14.06 2.45
C PRO A 216 5.31 -14.25 2.08
N ASP A 217 6.12 -13.19 2.14
CA ASP A 217 7.52 -13.20 1.68
C ASP A 217 8.56 -13.39 2.79
N SER A 218 8.19 -13.27 4.07
CA SER A 218 9.19 -13.23 5.16
C SER A 218 8.65 -13.63 6.53
N PHE A 219 9.48 -14.30 7.32
CA PHE A 219 9.34 -14.50 8.76
C PHE A 219 9.93 -13.32 9.53
N TYR A 220 9.23 -12.88 10.57
CA TYR A 220 9.67 -11.89 11.53
C TYR A 220 9.77 -12.57 12.90
N VAL A 221 10.93 -12.43 13.53
CA VAL A 221 11.20 -13.00 14.85
C VAL A 221 11.71 -11.89 15.76
N SER A 222 11.11 -11.73 16.93
CA SER A 222 11.61 -10.81 17.97
C SER A 222 11.90 -11.62 19.23
N CYS A 223 13.14 -11.58 19.71
CA CYS A 223 13.55 -12.27 20.91
C CYS A 223 13.81 -11.27 22.05
N ILE A 224 13.31 -11.58 23.24
CA ILE A 224 13.65 -10.89 24.48
C ILE A 224 14.48 -11.84 25.32
N PHE A 225 15.71 -11.45 25.64
CA PHE A 225 16.69 -12.31 26.29
C PHE A 225 17.51 -11.53 27.32
N THR A 226 18.21 -12.26 28.18
CA THR A 226 19.13 -11.66 29.15
C THR A 226 20.56 -11.81 28.67
N THR A 227 21.29 -10.69 28.56
CA THR A 227 22.71 -10.71 28.20
C THR A 227 23.58 -11.15 29.38
N SER A 228 24.57 -12.00 29.09
CA SER A 228 25.55 -12.48 30.08
C SER A 228 26.47 -11.39 30.62
N GLN A 229 26.64 -10.27 29.90
CA GLN A 229 27.60 -9.23 30.25
C GLN A 229 27.06 -8.22 31.27
N LEU A 230 25.75 -7.97 31.30
CA LEU A 230 25.14 -6.91 32.12
C LEU A 230 23.91 -7.36 32.92
N ASN A 231 23.48 -8.63 32.77
CA ASN A 231 22.23 -9.16 33.36
C ASN A 231 21.00 -8.27 33.06
N GLU A 232 21.06 -7.54 31.95
CA GLU A 232 20.03 -6.65 31.46
C GLU A 232 19.15 -7.39 30.44
N LYS A 233 17.86 -7.02 30.38
CA LYS A 233 16.95 -7.55 29.35
C LYS A 233 17.14 -6.74 28.07
N ASP A 234 17.47 -7.44 27.00
CA ASP A 234 17.63 -6.84 25.67
C ASP A 234 16.62 -7.45 24.68
N ILE A 235 16.43 -6.77 23.55
CA ILE A 235 15.47 -7.12 22.51
C ILE A 235 16.14 -7.07 21.15
N THR A 236 16.13 -8.19 20.42
CA THR A 236 16.63 -8.25 19.04
C THR A 236 15.51 -8.61 18.08
N ASN A 237 15.39 -7.84 16.99
CA ASN A 237 14.44 -8.07 15.91
C ASN A 237 15.16 -8.63 14.68
N LEU A 238 14.65 -9.74 14.14
CA LEU A 238 15.20 -10.48 13.03
C LEU A 238 14.14 -10.65 11.95
N SER A 239 14.56 -10.56 10.69
CA SER A 239 13.70 -10.79 9.52
C SER A 239 14.37 -11.76 8.56
N PHE A 240 13.63 -12.77 8.12
CA PHE A 240 14.12 -13.83 7.23
C PHE A 240 13.20 -13.94 6.03
N THR A 241 13.74 -13.98 4.82
CA THR A 241 12.97 -14.34 3.62
C THR A 241 12.37 -15.74 3.78
N SER A 242 11.15 -15.96 3.29
CA SER A 242 10.44 -17.25 3.44
C SER A 242 11.11 -18.43 2.74
N GLU A 243 12.13 -18.18 1.91
CA GLU A 243 12.92 -19.21 1.21
C GLU A 243 13.99 -19.85 2.11
N TYR A 244 14.34 -19.23 3.25
CA TYR A 244 15.36 -19.77 4.15
C TYR A 244 14.86 -20.99 4.93
N GLN A 245 15.74 -21.98 5.11
CA GLN A 245 15.45 -23.15 5.92
C GLN A 245 15.38 -22.81 7.42
N PHE A 246 14.58 -23.56 8.18
CA PHE A 246 14.40 -23.33 9.61
C PHE A 246 15.69 -23.50 10.43
N ASP A 247 16.61 -24.35 9.99
CA ASP A 247 17.94 -24.50 10.61
C ASP A 247 18.72 -23.16 10.61
N TYR A 248 18.68 -22.44 9.48
CA TYR A 248 19.34 -21.14 9.34
C TYR A 248 18.70 -20.08 10.24
N ILE A 249 17.37 -20.09 10.34
CA ILE A 249 16.63 -19.19 11.23
C ILE A 249 17.03 -19.43 12.69
N LEU A 250 17.09 -20.70 13.11
CA LEU A 250 17.53 -21.09 14.45
C LEU A 250 18.95 -20.62 14.74
N GLU A 251 19.90 -20.91 13.86
CA GLU A 251 21.31 -20.51 14.03
C GLU A 251 21.43 -18.99 14.23
N ARG A 252 20.69 -18.21 13.45
CA ARG A 252 20.68 -16.75 13.56
C ARG A 252 20.02 -16.22 14.82
N ILE A 253 18.96 -16.88 15.31
CA ILE A 253 18.37 -16.55 16.60
C ILE A 253 19.38 -16.80 17.71
N VAL A 254 20.04 -17.95 17.71
CA VAL A 254 21.05 -18.29 18.73
C VAL A 254 22.23 -17.32 18.69
N GLU A 255 22.71 -16.96 17.50
CA GLU A 255 23.82 -16.01 17.34
C GLU A 255 23.48 -14.60 17.87
N LYS A 256 22.24 -14.14 17.67
CA LYS A 256 21.84 -12.75 17.94
C LYS A 256 21.10 -12.53 19.27
N CYS A 257 20.64 -13.62 19.89
CA CYS A 257 19.87 -13.61 21.13
C CYS A 257 20.57 -14.33 22.29
N SER A 258 21.91 -14.46 22.23
CA SER A 258 22.75 -15.10 23.27
C SER A 258 23.39 -14.09 24.23
#